data_AF-A0A258KAE2-F1
#
_entry.id   AF-A0A258KAE2-F1
#
_cell.length_a   1.000
_cell.length_b   1.000
_cell.length_c   1.000
_cell.angle_alpha   90.00
_cell.angle_beta   90.00
_cell.angle_gamma   90.00
#
_symmetry.space_group_name_H-M   'P 1'
#
loop_
_entity.id
_entity.type
_entity.pdbx_description
1 polymer ?
#
loop_
_entity_poly.entity_id
_entity_poly.type
_entity_poly.pdbx_seq_one_letter_code
_entity_poly.pdbx_strand_id
1 'polypeptide(L)'
;MLKTVRETPSNSTIHRPANWPANDARGPLAMGRSVFPEDAVARIFRPSRCVMTAGRARCKGWRLVFERRGAPVIEPLMGWTAGSDTLAPVELDFPTLDAAIRYAERQGLAYVVQPAARCQERIPPSHEVRPAGRAPFPDLGHFSPPAQRARARPPRRAIPHHQSQPNR
;
A
#
# COMPACT_ATOMS: atom_id res chain seq x y z
N MET A 1 -33.45 -6.59 59.50
CA MET A 1 -32.07 -7.01 59.15
C MET A 1 -32.09 -7.70 57.81
N LEU A 2 -31.75 -6.99 56.73
CA LEU A 2 -31.69 -7.54 55.37
C LEU A 2 -30.26 -8.02 55.11
N LYS A 3 -30.09 -9.32 54.81
CA LYS A 3 -28.81 -9.93 54.50
C LYS A 3 -28.64 -9.90 52.98
N THR A 4 -27.83 -8.97 52.47
CA THR A 4 -27.47 -8.90 51.04
C THR A 4 -26.42 -9.97 50.73
N VAL A 5 -26.88 -11.08 50.12
CA VAL A 5 -26.02 -12.07 49.47
C VAL A 5 -25.46 -11.44 48.18
N ARG A 6 -24.15 -11.27 48.10
CA ARG A 6 -23.47 -10.93 46.84
C ARG A 6 -23.11 -12.23 46.15
N GLU A 7 -23.95 -12.62 45.21
CA GLU A 7 -23.70 -13.73 44.28
C GLU A 7 -22.60 -13.31 43.30
N THR A 8 -21.44 -13.96 43.34
CA THR A 8 -20.42 -13.84 42.31
C THR A 8 -20.74 -14.83 41.18
N PRO A 9 -21.07 -14.39 39.95
CA PRO A 9 -21.18 -15.33 38.85
C PRO A 9 -19.79 -15.81 38.41
N SER A 10 -19.56 -17.09 38.70
CA SER A 10 -19.01 -18.09 37.79
C SER A 10 -17.72 -17.75 37.04
N ASN A 11 -16.64 -18.35 37.55
CA ASN A 11 -15.39 -18.68 36.87
C ASN A 11 -15.63 -19.17 35.44
N SER A 12 -15.59 -18.25 34.49
CA SER A 12 -15.56 -18.57 33.07
C SER A 12 -14.15 -19.00 32.71
N THR A 13 -13.90 -20.31 32.84
CA THR A 13 -12.72 -20.96 32.28
C THR A 13 -12.70 -20.66 30.78
N ILE A 14 -11.80 -19.77 30.37
CA ILE A 14 -11.55 -19.45 28.97
C ILE A 14 -11.02 -20.73 28.32
N HIS A 15 -11.89 -21.42 27.58
CA HIS A 15 -11.51 -22.59 26.78
C HIS A 15 -10.66 -22.09 25.60
N ARG A 16 -9.33 -22.08 25.77
CA ARG A 16 -8.38 -21.73 24.71
C ARG A 16 -8.42 -22.81 23.61
N PRO A 17 -8.79 -22.49 22.36
CA PRO A 17 -8.75 -23.45 21.26
C PRO A 17 -7.31 -23.82 20.90
N ALA A 18 -7.08 -25.07 20.50
CA ALA A 18 -5.77 -25.67 20.29
C ALA A 18 -4.92 -25.08 19.13
N ASN A 19 -5.46 -24.17 18.31
CA ASN A 19 -4.77 -23.62 17.15
C ASN A 19 -4.28 -22.17 17.31
N TRP A 20 -4.26 -21.66 18.55
CA TRP A 20 -3.83 -20.30 18.80
C TRP A 20 -2.35 -20.14 18.40
N PRO A 21 -1.96 -19.10 17.61
CA PRO A 21 -0.56 -18.87 17.25
C PRO A 21 0.35 -18.76 18.49
N ALA A 22 1.67 -18.76 18.34
CA ALA A 22 2.59 -18.85 19.48
C ALA A 22 3.03 -17.47 20.05
N ASN A 23 2.46 -16.36 19.59
CA ASN A 23 2.97 -14.99 19.88
C ASN A 23 2.20 -14.23 20.98
N ASP A 24 1.28 -14.92 21.64
CA ASP A 24 0.17 -14.40 22.45
C ASP A 24 0.31 -14.72 23.94
N ALA A 25 1.57 -14.84 24.35
CA ALA A 25 1.95 -15.12 25.73
C ALA A 25 1.76 -13.91 26.66
N ARG A 26 0.63 -13.18 26.64
CA ARG A 26 0.24 -12.23 27.70
C ARG A 26 -1.28 -12.23 27.88
N GLY A 27 -1.72 -12.67 29.06
CA GLY A 27 -3.07 -12.40 29.57
C GLY A 27 -3.30 -10.90 29.76
N PRO A 28 -4.51 -10.47 30.18
CA PRO A 28 -4.76 -9.06 30.47
C PRO A 28 -3.75 -8.59 31.51
N LEU A 29 -2.93 -7.60 31.14
CA LEU A 29 -1.91 -7.08 32.05
C LEU A 29 -2.63 -6.43 33.23
N ALA A 30 -2.24 -6.84 34.43
CA ALA A 30 -2.89 -6.58 35.71
C ALA A 30 -2.91 -5.11 36.16
N MET A 31 -2.73 -4.14 35.26
CA MET A 31 -2.64 -2.72 35.61
C MET A 31 -3.07 -1.78 34.48
N GLY A 32 -4.09 -2.09 33.67
CA GLY A 32 -4.76 -1.12 32.78
C GLY A 32 -3.88 -0.30 31.82
N ARG A 33 -2.62 -0.70 31.61
CA ARG A 33 -1.59 -0.01 30.83
C ARG A 33 -1.21 -0.93 29.70
N SER A 34 -1.47 -0.49 28.47
CA SER A 34 -1.04 -1.16 27.24
C SER A 34 0.47 -1.39 27.27
N VAL A 35 0.94 -2.48 26.65
CA VAL A 35 2.39 -2.73 26.43
C VAL A 35 3.02 -1.64 25.57
N PHE A 36 2.18 -1.02 24.75
CA PHE A 36 2.59 -0.01 23.79
C PHE A 36 2.33 1.39 24.35
N PRO A 37 3.14 2.37 23.94
CA PRO A 37 2.89 3.79 24.22
C PRO A 37 1.48 4.20 23.77
N GLU A 38 0.86 5.12 24.50
CA GLU A 38 -0.52 5.58 24.28
C GLU A 38 -0.71 6.30 22.94
N ASP A 39 0.37 6.87 22.42
CA ASP A 39 0.47 7.56 21.14
C ASP A 39 0.75 6.62 19.95
N ALA A 40 0.90 5.31 20.18
CA ALA A 40 1.16 4.35 19.12
C ALA A 40 -0.12 4.02 18.32
N VAL A 41 -0.11 4.38 17.03
CA VAL A 41 -1.19 4.06 16.09
C VAL A 41 -0.74 2.94 15.15
N ALA A 42 -1.59 1.92 15.00
CA ALA A 42 -1.38 0.81 14.09
C ALA A 42 -2.16 1.00 12.78
N ARG A 43 -1.60 0.53 11.67
CA ARG A 43 -2.23 0.47 10.35
C ARG A 43 -2.35 -0.95 9.89
N ILE A 44 -3.59 -1.35 9.61
CA ILE A 44 -3.89 -2.69 9.10
C ILE A 44 -4.20 -2.56 7.62
N PHE A 45 -3.42 -3.22 6.76
CA PHE A 45 -3.60 -3.18 5.31
C PHE A 45 -3.21 -4.49 4.63
N ARG A 46 -3.67 -4.69 3.39
CA ARG A 46 -3.16 -5.74 2.52
C ARG A 46 -2.04 -5.19 1.64
N PRO A 47 -0.82 -5.76 1.67
CA PRO A 47 0.28 -5.30 0.85
C PRO A 47 -0.04 -5.50 -0.64
N SER A 48 0.25 -4.47 -1.42
CA SER A 48 0.10 -4.48 -2.88
C SER A 48 1.12 -5.43 -3.53
N ARG A 49 0.81 -5.87 -4.75
CA ARG A 49 1.78 -6.57 -5.61
C ARG A 49 2.98 -5.67 -5.88
N CYS A 50 4.18 -6.25 -5.89
CA CYS A 50 5.35 -5.56 -6.41
C CYS A 50 5.09 -5.24 -7.90
N VAL A 51 5.36 -4.01 -8.32
CA VAL A 51 5.11 -3.58 -9.70
C VAL A 51 6.02 -4.33 -10.67
N MET A 52 7.29 -4.53 -10.28
CA MET A 52 8.31 -5.12 -11.15
C MET A 52 8.24 -6.65 -11.24
N THR A 53 7.62 -7.32 -10.27
CA THR A 53 7.55 -8.78 -10.24
C THR A 53 6.11 -9.25 -10.29
N ALA A 54 5.84 -10.29 -11.10
CA ALA A 54 4.50 -10.87 -11.21
C ALA A 54 4.09 -11.75 -10.01
N GLY A 55 4.93 -11.84 -8.97
CA GLY A 55 4.71 -12.69 -7.80
C GLY A 55 3.56 -12.20 -6.92
N ARG A 56 2.60 -13.09 -6.63
CA ARG A 56 1.36 -12.78 -5.89
C ARG A 56 1.29 -13.37 -4.48
N ALA A 57 2.29 -14.15 -4.08
CA ALA A 57 2.27 -14.87 -2.80
C ALA A 57 2.08 -13.94 -1.59
N ARG A 58 2.72 -12.77 -1.60
CA ARG A 58 2.71 -11.83 -0.47
C ARG A 58 1.44 -10.98 -0.37
N CYS A 59 0.57 -10.98 -1.38
CA CYS A 59 -0.58 -10.06 -1.46
C CYS A 59 -1.87 -10.61 -0.84
N LYS A 60 -1.85 -11.87 -0.35
CA LYS A 60 -3.02 -12.53 0.24
C LYS A 60 -3.15 -12.30 1.75
N GLY A 61 -2.04 -12.02 2.43
CA GLY A 61 -2.02 -11.76 3.87
C GLY A 61 -2.45 -10.34 4.22
N TRP A 62 -2.85 -10.16 5.47
CA TRP A 62 -3.01 -8.87 6.11
C TRP A 62 -1.74 -8.52 6.87
N ARG A 63 -1.41 -7.23 6.95
CA ARG A 63 -0.26 -6.75 7.69
C ARG A 63 -0.68 -5.63 8.64
N LEU A 64 -0.18 -5.68 9.86
CA LEU A 64 -0.25 -4.60 10.84
C LEU A 64 1.13 -3.96 10.95
N VAL A 65 1.18 -2.65 10.76
CA VAL A 65 2.41 -1.84 10.85
C VAL A 65 2.14 -0.65 11.75
N PHE A 66 3.12 -0.24 12.55
CA PHE A 66 3.00 0.95 13.39
C PHE A 66 3.33 2.23 12.62
N GLU A 67 2.57 3.28 12.87
CA GLU A 67 2.89 4.61 12.36
C GLU A 67 4.18 5.13 13.00
N ARG A 68 5.01 5.75 12.16
CA ARG A 68 6.30 6.28 12.61
C ARG A 68 6.05 7.56 13.39
N ARG A 69 6.51 7.60 14.63
CA ARG A 69 6.31 8.75 15.53
C ARG A 69 7.39 9.81 15.42
N GLY A 70 8.56 9.43 14.93
CA GLY A 70 9.72 10.31 14.79
C GLY A 70 10.33 10.26 13.40
N ALA A 71 10.88 11.40 12.96
CA ALA A 71 11.71 11.46 11.77
C ALA A 71 13.04 10.72 11.99
N PRO A 72 13.56 10.01 10.98
CA PRO A 72 14.91 9.46 11.05
C PRO A 72 15.95 10.59 11.07
N VAL A 73 17.02 10.41 11.84
CA VAL A 73 18.12 11.36 12.00
C VAL A 73 19.38 10.76 11.38
N ILE A 74 20.14 11.58 10.65
CA ILE A 74 21.43 11.17 10.08
C ILE A 74 22.54 11.48 11.08
N GLU A 75 23.35 10.47 11.38
CA GLU A 75 24.49 10.58 12.30
C GLU A 75 25.64 11.37 11.62
N PRO A 76 26.26 12.35 12.32
CA PRO A 76 27.18 13.31 11.71
C PRO A 76 28.52 12.71 11.26
N LEU A 77 29.01 11.63 11.87
CA LEU A 77 30.33 11.06 11.57
C LEU A 77 30.29 10.06 10.41
N MET A 78 29.43 9.04 10.51
CA MET A 78 29.33 7.91 9.58
C MET A 78 28.18 8.06 8.58
N GLY A 79 27.27 9.00 8.80
CA GLY A 79 26.11 9.20 7.94
C GLY A 79 25.03 8.12 8.09
N TRP A 80 25.05 7.35 9.17
CA TRP A 80 24.05 6.30 9.39
C TRP A 80 22.70 6.87 9.79
N THR A 81 21.63 6.25 9.29
CA THR A 81 20.26 6.61 9.64
C THR A 81 19.89 6.01 10.98
N ALA A 82 19.84 6.83 12.03
CA ALA A 82 19.33 6.47 13.35
C ALA A 82 17.84 6.84 13.47
N GLY A 83 17.13 6.15 14.36
CA GLY A 83 15.74 6.45 14.70
C GLY A 83 15.52 6.25 16.20
N SER A 84 14.69 7.09 16.80
CA SER A 84 14.28 6.97 18.21
C SER A 84 13.08 6.05 18.40
N ASP A 85 12.31 5.80 17.34
CA ASP A 85 11.11 4.98 17.40
C ASP A 85 11.44 3.49 17.21
N THR A 86 11.17 2.70 18.24
CA THR A 86 11.43 1.25 18.26
C THR A 86 10.32 0.43 17.60
N LEU A 87 9.14 1.02 17.38
CA LEU A 87 7.99 0.36 16.78
C LEU A 87 7.98 0.46 15.24
N ALA A 88 8.68 1.45 14.67
CA ALA A 88 8.83 1.65 13.23
C ALA A 88 9.23 0.39 12.42
N PRO A 89 10.18 -0.46 12.87
CA PRO A 89 10.55 -1.68 12.12
C PRO A 89 9.61 -2.87 12.37
N VAL A 90 8.64 -2.75 13.27
CA VAL A 90 7.77 -3.87 13.65
C VAL A 90 6.64 -4.03 12.63
N GLU A 91 6.69 -5.12 11.87
CA GLU A 91 5.61 -5.57 10.98
C GLU A 91 5.08 -6.92 11.45
N LEU A 92 3.75 -7.06 11.54
CA LEU A 92 3.08 -8.31 11.91
C LEU A 92 2.23 -8.80 10.75
N ASP A 93 2.39 -10.06 10.36
CA ASP A 93 1.55 -10.70 9.35
C ASP A 93 0.39 -11.47 9.98
N PHE A 94 -0.76 -11.38 9.34
CA PHE A 94 -2.00 -12.05 9.76
C PHE A 94 -2.69 -12.70 8.56
N PRO A 95 -3.34 -13.87 8.75
CA PRO A 95 -4.10 -14.52 7.69
C PRO A 95 -5.43 -13.80 7.40
N THR A 96 -6.06 -13.17 8.41
CA THR A 96 -7.37 -12.53 8.32
C THR A 96 -7.38 -11.14 8.92
N LEU A 97 -8.32 -10.29 8.48
CA LEU A 97 -8.53 -8.95 9.05
C LEU A 97 -8.96 -9.04 10.51
N ASP A 98 -9.89 -9.95 10.82
CA ASP A 98 -10.40 -10.18 12.18
C ASP A 98 -9.26 -10.51 13.17
N ALA A 99 -8.33 -11.37 12.78
CA ALA A 99 -7.17 -11.71 13.61
C ALA A 99 -6.31 -10.48 13.92
N ALA A 100 -6.12 -9.58 12.95
CA ALA A 100 -5.36 -8.35 13.14
C ALA A 100 -6.09 -7.35 14.06
N ILE A 101 -7.41 -7.19 13.90
CA ILE A 101 -8.24 -6.32 14.75
C ILE A 101 -8.24 -6.82 16.19
N ARG A 102 -8.52 -8.11 16.39
CA ARG A 102 -8.51 -8.74 17.73
C ARG A 102 -7.17 -8.60 18.42
N TYR A 103 -6.06 -8.63 17.68
CA TYR A 103 -4.74 -8.38 18.24
C TYR A 103 -4.61 -6.92 18.71
N ALA A 104 -5.01 -5.94 17.88
CA ALA A 104 -4.96 -4.53 18.23
C ALA A 104 -5.82 -4.20 19.46
N GLU A 105 -7.06 -4.71 19.51
CA GLU A 105 -7.99 -4.53 20.63
C GLU A 105 -7.43 -5.12 21.93
N ARG A 106 -6.87 -6.33 21.88
CA ARG A 106 -6.25 -6.98 23.05
C ARG A 106 -5.07 -6.22 23.62
N GLN A 107 -4.32 -5.53 22.77
CA GLN A 107 -3.15 -4.75 23.19
C GLN A 107 -3.51 -3.31 23.58
N GLY A 108 -4.77 -2.89 23.39
CA GLY A 108 -5.22 -1.52 23.63
C GLY A 108 -4.64 -0.52 22.64
N LEU A 109 -4.35 -0.95 21.40
CA LEU A 109 -3.76 -0.12 20.36
C LEU A 109 -4.83 0.65 19.58
N ALA A 110 -4.60 1.94 19.31
CA ALA A 110 -5.37 2.67 18.31
C ALA A 110 -5.04 2.11 16.92
N TYR A 111 -6.04 1.82 16.09
CA TYR A 111 -5.81 1.23 14.77
C TYR A 111 -6.63 1.89 13.66
N VAL A 112 -6.07 1.89 12.44
CA VAL A 112 -6.72 2.34 11.21
C VAL A 112 -6.72 1.19 10.20
N VAL A 113 -7.91 0.78 9.76
CA VAL A 113 -8.06 -0.26 8.73
C VAL A 113 -8.13 0.39 7.36
N GLN A 114 -7.20 0.01 6.48
CA GLN A 114 -7.26 0.40 5.08
C GLN A 114 -8.10 -0.59 4.28
N PRO A 115 -8.96 -0.10 3.37
CA PRO A 115 -9.68 -0.98 2.46
C PRO A 115 -8.66 -1.74 1.63
N ALA A 116 -8.92 -3.03 1.46
CA ALA A 116 -7.98 -3.86 0.74
C ALA A 116 -7.89 -3.47 -0.73
N ALA A 117 -6.70 -3.06 -1.16
CA ALA A 117 -6.41 -2.95 -2.57
C ALA A 117 -6.66 -4.32 -3.23
N ARG A 118 -7.45 -4.35 -4.31
CA ARG A 118 -7.55 -5.55 -5.14
C ARG A 118 -6.13 -5.86 -5.59
N CYS A 119 -5.55 -6.94 -5.09
CA CYS A 119 -4.44 -7.56 -5.78
C CYS A 119 -5.00 -7.95 -7.14
N GLN A 120 -4.74 -7.13 -8.15
CA GLN A 120 -5.52 -7.06 -9.38
C GLN A 120 -5.69 -8.47 -9.96
N GLU A 121 -6.91 -9.00 -9.92
CA GLU A 121 -7.28 -10.20 -10.67
C GLU A 121 -6.84 -9.93 -12.10
N ARG A 122 -6.00 -10.78 -12.68
CA ARG A 122 -5.77 -10.70 -14.12
C ARG A 122 -7.12 -11.00 -14.73
N ILE A 123 -7.80 -9.98 -15.24
CA ILE A 123 -8.87 -10.19 -16.20
C ILE A 123 -8.17 -10.92 -17.34
N PRO A 124 -8.51 -12.20 -17.62
CA PRO A 124 -7.91 -12.89 -18.74
C PRO A 124 -8.16 -12.01 -19.97
N PRO A 125 -7.13 -11.72 -20.79
CA PRO A 125 -7.40 -11.04 -22.03
C PRO A 125 -8.45 -11.89 -22.76
N SER A 126 -9.58 -11.28 -23.12
CA SER A 126 -10.55 -11.91 -23.99
C SER A 126 -9.76 -12.40 -25.19
N HIS A 127 -9.63 -13.72 -25.32
CA HIS A 127 -8.90 -14.32 -26.42
C HIS A 127 -9.78 -14.15 -27.66
N GLU A 128 -9.78 -12.96 -28.23
CA GLU A 128 -9.95 -12.84 -29.67
C GLU A 128 -8.79 -13.64 -30.26
N VAL A 129 -9.12 -14.84 -30.75
CA VAL A 129 -8.19 -15.68 -31.50
C VAL A 129 -7.65 -14.79 -32.61
N ARG A 130 -6.39 -14.37 -32.52
CA ARG A 130 -5.73 -13.71 -33.66
C ARG A 130 -5.81 -14.73 -34.79
N PRO A 131 -6.50 -14.43 -35.91
CA PRO A 131 -6.63 -15.39 -36.99
C PRO A 131 -5.22 -15.81 -37.40
N ALA A 132 -5.00 -17.13 -37.43
CA ALA A 132 -3.75 -17.74 -37.86
C ALA A 132 -3.62 -17.56 -39.38
N GLY A 133 -3.30 -16.34 -39.77
CA GLY A 133 -3.27 -15.88 -41.13
C GLY A 133 -2.61 -14.52 -41.15
N ARG A 134 -1.29 -14.50 -41.08
CA ARG A 134 -0.56 -13.37 -41.66
C ARG A 134 -0.94 -13.42 -43.14
N ALA A 135 -1.85 -12.55 -43.57
CA ALA A 135 -2.06 -12.35 -45.00
C ALA A 135 -0.67 -12.18 -45.62
N PRO A 136 -0.37 -12.86 -46.75
CA PRO A 136 0.86 -12.58 -47.48
C PRO A 136 0.96 -11.06 -47.61
N PHE A 137 2.13 -10.49 -47.31
CA PHE A 137 2.33 -9.08 -47.62
C PHE A 137 1.94 -8.90 -49.09
N PRO A 138 1.01 -7.99 -49.42
CA PRO A 138 0.72 -7.75 -50.82
C PRO A 138 2.04 -7.35 -51.45
N ASP A 139 2.43 -8.06 -52.50
CA ASP A 139 3.55 -7.68 -53.35
C ASP A 139 3.15 -6.34 -53.97
N LEU A 140 3.52 -5.26 -53.29
CA LEU A 140 3.32 -3.90 -53.75
C LEU A 140 4.27 -3.73 -54.92
N GLY A 141 3.83 -4.17 -56.09
CA GLY A 141 4.49 -3.90 -57.36
C GLY A 141 4.94 -2.45 -57.39
N HIS A 142 6.23 -2.26 -57.70
CA HIS A 142 6.93 -1.01 -57.90
C HIS A 142 6.08 0.25 -57.70
N PHE A 143 6.02 0.76 -56.47
CA PHE A 143 5.31 2.01 -56.15
C PHE A 143 6.05 3.17 -56.84
N SER A 144 5.53 3.61 -57.98
CA SER A 144 6.01 4.83 -58.63
C SER A 144 5.48 6.03 -57.83
N PRO A 145 6.34 6.83 -57.17
CA PRO A 145 5.88 7.93 -56.33
C PRO A 145 5.16 8.98 -57.20
N PRO A 146 3.99 9.49 -56.78
CA PRO A 146 3.32 10.55 -57.53
C PRO A 146 4.17 11.82 -57.52
N ALA A 147 4.34 12.42 -58.70
CA ALA A 147 5.08 13.65 -58.88
C ALA A 147 4.62 14.71 -57.87
N GLN A 148 5.55 15.17 -57.03
CA GLN A 148 5.30 16.18 -56.01
C GLN A 148 4.90 17.49 -56.70
N ARG A 149 3.61 17.81 -56.72
CA ARG A 149 3.12 19.12 -57.15
C ARG A 149 3.64 20.13 -56.13
N ALA A 150 4.65 20.90 -56.50
CA ALA A 150 5.26 21.91 -55.67
C ALA A 150 4.18 22.85 -55.10
N ARG A 151 3.89 22.73 -53.80
CA ARG A 151 3.06 23.70 -53.11
C ARG A 151 3.86 25.00 -53.06
N ALA A 152 3.33 26.04 -53.69
CA ALA A 152 3.92 27.37 -53.67
C ALA A 152 4.15 27.81 -52.22
N ARG A 153 5.37 28.21 -51.91
CA ARG A 153 5.78 28.74 -50.60
C ARG A 153 5.02 30.05 -50.36
N PRO A 154 4.26 30.20 -49.27
CA PRO A 154 3.61 31.48 -48.96
C PRO A 154 4.68 32.55 -48.66
N PRO A 155 4.46 33.82 -49.05
CA PRO A 155 5.41 34.89 -48.78
C PRO A 155 5.56 35.12 -47.26
N ARG A 156 6.81 35.30 -46.82
CA ARG A 156 7.16 35.66 -45.44
C ARG A 156 6.46 36.99 -45.09
N ARG A 157 5.52 36.96 -44.14
CA ARG A 157 5.04 38.18 -43.47
C ARG A 157 6.21 38.79 -42.70
N ALA A 158 6.58 40.03 -43.05
CA ALA A 158 7.53 40.83 -42.28
C ALA A 158 6.93 41.16 -40.91
N ILE A 159 7.69 40.91 -39.85
CA ILE A 159 7.36 41.33 -38.48
C ILE A 159 7.84 42.78 -38.33
N PRO A 160 6.98 43.75 -37.99
CA PRO A 160 7.44 45.11 -37.73
C PRO A 160 8.25 45.14 -36.42
N HIS A 161 9.47 45.67 -36.50
CA HIS A 161 10.30 45.95 -35.34
C HIS A 161 9.68 47.10 -34.53
N HIS A 162 9.20 46.80 -33.33
CA HIS A 162 8.72 47.80 -32.39
C HIS A 162 9.94 48.59 -31.87
N GLN A 163 10.02 49.88 -32.21
CA GLN A 163 11.06 50.77 -31.71
C GLN A 163 10.92 50.93 -30.20
N SER A 164 12.02 50.70 -29.48
CA SER A 164 12.20 51.06 -28.08
C SER A 164 12.28 52.58 -27.95
N GLN A 165 11.36 53.18 -27.21
CA GLN A 165 11.53 54.56 -26.73
C GLN A 165 12.46 54.56 -25.51
N PRO A 166 13.43 55.49 -25.42
CA PRO A 166 14.23 55.69 -24.22
C PRO A 166 13.43 56.47 -23.17
N ASN A 167 13.41 55.95 -21.94
CA ASN A 167 12.82 56.63 -20.79
C ASN A 167 13.78 57.74 -20.28
N ARG A 168 13.20 58.86 -19.86
CA ARG A 168 13.86 60.10 -19.41
C ARG A 168 14.07 60.10 -17.90
#